data_AF-A0A527ZHF5-F1
#
_entry.id   AF-A0A527ZHF5-F1
#
_cell.length_a   1.000
_cell.length_b   1.000
_cell.length_c   1.000
_cell.angle_alpha   90.00
_cell.angle_beta   90.00
_cell.angle_gamma   90.00
#
_symmetry.space_group_name_H-M   'P 1'
#
loop_
_entity.id
_entity.type
_entity.pdbx_description
1 polymer ?
#
loop_
_entity_poly.entity_id
_entity_poly.type
_entity_poly.pdbx_seq_one_letter_code
_entity_poly.pdbx_strand_id
1 'polypeptide(L)'
;MTAIFAEQVLLPDGWHSNTRIVVSDGHIATVEPNTASQPGDERHAILLAGMPNLHSHAFQRGMAGLAELRGPSADSFWSWREVMYRFALSMTPDQVEAVAAQLYVEMLEAGFSRVGEFHYLHHDRDGQPYANIAEMAERITAAAADTGIGLTLLPVFYAHSSFGGAAPNEGQRRFINDVNRFSRLVETCRESVRTLNQGVVGVAPHSLRAVTPAELENIAAMVPGGPVHIHIAEQVKEVEDCLAWSGARPVEWLLANAKVDRRWCLIHATHM
;
A
#
# COMPACT_ATOMS: atom_id res chain seq x y z
N MET A 1 -25.73 12.09 12.87
CA MET A 1 -25.72 10.78 13.55
C MET A 1 -26.56 9.82 12.76
N THR A 2 -26.01 8.65 12.44
CA THR A 2 -26.69 7.57 11.72
C THR A 2 -26.82 6.39 12.66
N ALA A 3 -27.98 5.73 12.67
CA ALA A 3 -28.19 4.53 13.47
C ALA A 3 -28.51 3.36 12.55
N ILE A 4 -27.81 2.26 12.76
CA ILE A 4 -27.92 1.03 11.99
C ILE A 4 -28.36 -0.08 12.94
N PHE A 5 -29.37 -0.85 12.56
CA PHE A 5 -29.78 -2.07 13.23
C PHE A 5 -29.48 -3.27 12.33
N ALA A 6 -28.87 -4.31 12.91
CA ALA A 6 -28.64 -5.56 12.20
C ALA A 6 -29.08 -6.78 13.01
N GLU A 7 -29.69 -7.74 12.32
CA GLU A 7 -30.14 -9.01 12.93
C GLU A 7 -28.95 -9.81 13.45
N GLN A 8 -27.82 -9.79 12.74
CA GLN A 8 -26.56 -10.39 13.16
C GLN A 8 -25.38 -9.44 12.93
N VAL A 9 -24.47 -9.35 13.90
CA VAL A 9 -23.22 -8.60 13.78
C VAL A 9 -22.08 -9.45 14.32
N LEU A 10 -20.97 -9.54 13.57
CA LEU A 10 -19.73 -10.11 14.08
C LEU A 10 -18.93 -9.03 14.83
N LEU A 11 -18.92 -9.11 16.15
CA LEU A 11 -18.15 -8.25 17.06
C LEU A 11 -16.83 -8.93 17.47
N PRO A 12 -15.89 -8.22 18.15
CA PRO A 12 -14.60 -8.79 18.54
C PRO A 12 -14.68 -10.06 19.40
N ASP A 13 -15.78 -10.22 20.15
CA ASP A 13 -16.05 -11.36 21.03
C ASP A 13 -16.96 -12.43 20.39
N GLY A 14 -17.43 -12.24 19.15
CA GLY A 14 -18.19 -13.22 18.39
C GLY A 14 -19.47 -12.69 17.75
N TRP A 15 -20.37 -13.60 17.37
CA TRP A 15 -21.65 -13.26 16.76
C TRP A 15 -22.67 -12.80 17.80
N HIS A 16 -23.28 -11.64 17.55
CA HIS A 16 -24.35 -11.08 18.36
C HIS A 16 -25.61 -10.87 17.53
N SER A 17 -26.77 -11.04 18.17
CA SER A 17 -28.07 -10.86 17.52
C SER A 17 -28.69 -9.50 17.87
N ASN A 18 -29.51 -8.96 16.96
CA ASN A 18 -30.31 -7.74 17.16
C ASN A 18 -29.47 -6.59 17.73
N THR A 19 -28.46 -6.17 16.97
CA THR A 19 -27.49 -5.18 17.41
C THR A 19 -27.76 -3.84 16.77
N ARG A 20 -27.79 -2.78 17.59
CA ARG A 20 -27.89 -1.39 17.13
C ARG A 20 -26.54 -0.71 17.23
N ILE A 21 -26.07 -0.09 16.14
CA ILE A 21 -24.81 0.62 16.03
C ILE A 21 -25.11 2.08 15.74
N VAL A 22 -24.61 3.00 16.57
CA VAL A 22 -24.72 4.44 16.33
C VAL A 22 -23.39 4.96 15.84
N VAL A 23 -23.42 5.69 14.73
CA VAL A 23 -22.25 6.32 14.11
C VAL A 23 -22.36 7.84 14.23
N SER A 24 -21.31 8.48 14.75
CA SER A 24 -21.15 9.94 14.78
C SER A 24 -19.76 10.30 14.27
N ASP A 25 -19.69 11.30 13.40
CA ASP A 25 -18.42 11.88 12.92
C ASP A 25 -17.43 10.84 12.36
N GLY A 26 -17.96 9.81 11.67
CA GLY A 26 -17.16 8.73 11.09
C GLY A 26 -16.66 7.68 12.10
N HIS A 27 -17.11 7.75 13.35
CA HIS A 27 -16.75 6.80 14.41
C HIS A 27 -17.99 6.07 14.93
N ILE A 28 -17.79 4.81 15.34
CA ILE A 28 -18.80 4.05 16.08
C ILE A 28 -18.88 4.64 17.50
N ALA A 29 -20.00 5.29 17.81
CA ALA A 29 -20.28 5.90 19.11
C ALA A 29 -20.80 4.87 20.12
N THR A 30 -21.72 4.00 19.69
CA THR A 30 -22.24 2.91 20.54
C THR A 30 -22.49 1.65 19.73
N VAL A 31 -22.39 0.50 20.40
CA VAL A 31 -22.78 -0.82 19.90
C VAL A 31 -23.63 -1.47 21.00
N GLU A 32 -24.89 -1.75 20.70
CA GLU A 32 -25.87 -2.26 21.64
C GLU A 32 -26.46 -3.58 21.14
N PRO A 33 -25.87 -4.73 21.50
CA PRO A 33 -26.44 -6.04 21.22
C PRO A 33 -27.76 -6.31 21.95
N ASN A 34 -28.54 -7.28 21.46
CA ASN A 34 -29.77 -7.74 22.11
C ASN A 34 -30.80 -6.62 22.37
N THR A 35 -30.86 -5.64 21.47
CA THR A 35 -31.76 -4.48 21.59
C THR A 35 -32.83 -4.51 20.50
N ALA A 36 -33.89 -3.73 20.68
CA ALA A 36 -34.88 -3.53 19.64
C ALA A 36 -34.44 -2.41 18.69
N SER A 37 -34.71 -2.59 17.40
CA SER A 37 -34.62 -1.52 16.40
C SER A 37 -35.52 -0.34 16.79
N GLN A 38 -35.06 0.88 16.57
CA GLN A 38 -35.82 2.11 16.78
C GLN A 38 -36.42 2.63 15.45
N PRO A 39 -37.48 3.47 15.49
CA PRO A 39 -37.97 4.15 14.30
C PRO A 39 -36.86 5.00 13.65
N GLY A 40 -36.62 4.78 12.36
CA GLY A 40 -35.59 5.50 11.60
C GLY A 40 -34.21 4.83 11.56
N ASP A 41 -34.00 3.72 12.28
CA ASP A 41 -32.79 2.92 12.12
C ASP A 41 -32.74 2.32 10.70
N GLU A 42 -31.58 2.42 10.04
CA GLU A 42 -31.28 1.66 8.83
C GLU A 42 -31.17 0.18 9.17
N ARG A 43 -31.78 -0.71 8.38
CA ARG A 43 -31.89 -2.14 8.73
C ARG A 43 -31.12 -3.03 7.79
N HIS A 44 -30.33 -3.93 8.36
CA HIS A 44 -29.56 -4.94 7.64
C HIS A 44 -29.75 -6.32 8.26
N ALA A 45 -29.57 -7.37 7.46
CA ALA A 45 -29.58 -8.74 7.99
C ALA A 45 -28.27 -9.04 8.74
N ILE A 46 -27.13 -8.76 8.11
CA ILE A 46 -25.82 -9.16 8.62
C ILE A 46 -24.83 -8.00 8.44
N LEU A 47 -24.05 -7.68 9.48
CA LEU A 47 -22.91 -6.77 9.38
C LEU A 47 -21.62 -7.46 9.80
N LEU A 48 -20.55 -7.16 9.05
CA LEU A 48 -19.18 -7.53 9.32
C LEU A 48 -18.32 -6.27 9.38
N ALA A 49 -17.16 -6.35 10.03
CA ALA A 49 -16.16 -5.31 9.91
C ALA A 49 -15.64 -5.25 8.46
N GLY A 50 -15.49 -4.04 7.93
CA GLY A 50 -14.89 -3.84 6.61
C GLY A 50 -13.45 -4.36 6.58
N MET A 51 -13.08 -5.06 5.50
CA MET A 51 -11.75 -5.67 5.41
C MET A 51 -10.69 -4.64 5.02
N PRO A 52 -9.52 -4.58 5.69
CA PRO A 52 -8.40 -3.82 5.17
C PRO A 52 -7.70 -4.58 4.03
N ASN A 53 -7.49 -3.95 2.89
CA ASN A 53 -6.55 -4.39 1.87
C ASN A 53 -5.17 -3.81 2.18
N LEU A 54 -4.26 -4.60 2.73
CA LEU A 54 -2.99 -4.08 3.29
C LEU A 54 -1.88 -3.78 2.26
N HIS A 55 -2.09 -4.10 0.98
CA HIS A 55 -1.06 -3.92 -0.05
C HIS A 55 -1.66 -3.76 -1.45
N SER A 56 -1.33 -2.64 -2.11
CA SER A 56 -1.77 -2.30 -3.46
C SER A 56 -0.69 -1.57 -4.25
N HIS A 57 -0.70 -1.76 -5.56
CA HIS A 57 -0.02 -0.92 -6.54
C HIS A 57 -1.06 -0.50 -7.59
N ALA A 58 -1.74 0.63 -7.38
CA ALA A 58 -2.98 0.96 -8.07
C ALA A 58 -2.85 0.93 -9.60
N PHE A 59 -1.76 1.46 -10.13
CA PHE A 59 -1.53 1.53 -11.58
C PHE A 59 -1.52 0.15 -12.26
N GLN A 60 -1.19 -0.93 -11.53
CA GLN A 60 -1.18 -2.28 -12.09
C GLN A 60 -2.58 -2.80 -12.40
N ARG A 61 -3.65 -2.21 -11.83
CA ARG A 61 -5.01 -2.55 -12.24
C ARG A 61 -5.25 -2.29 -13.73
N GLY A 62 -4.60 -1.27 -14.30
CA GLY A 62 -4.69 -0.95 -15.73
C GLY A 62 -4.11 -2.04 -16.65
N MET A 63 -3.29 -2.96 -16.14
CA MET A 63 -2.73 -4.08 -16.90
C MET A 63 -3.25 -5.46 -16.48
N ALA A 64 -4.20 -5.52 -15.54
CA ALA A 64 -4.73 -6.80 -15.04
C ALA A 64 -5.30 -7.64 -16.20
N GLY A 65 -4.79 -8.87 -16.36
CA GLY A 65 -5.15 -9.78 -17.46
C GLY A 65 -4.42 -9.54 -18.78
N LEU A 66 -3.58 -8.51 -18.91
CA LEU A 66 -2.82 -8.21 -20.13
C LEU A 66 -1.42 -8.84 -20.15
N ALA A 67 -0.99 -9.43 -19.03
CA ALA A 67 0.30 -10.10 -18.91
C ALA A 67 0.24 -11.61 -19.22
N GLU A 68 -0.95 -12.16 -19.50
CA GLU A 68 -1.17 -13.61 -19.70
C GLU A 68 -0.75 -14.09 -21.11
N LEU A 69 0.28 -13.45 -21.68
CA LEU A 69 0.82 -13.76 -22.99
C LEU A 69 2.19 -14.40 -22.84
N ARG A 70 2.27 -15.69 -23.18
CA ARG A 70 3.43 -16.56 -23.02
C ARG A 70 4.75 -16.03 -23.64
N GLY A 71 4.69 -15.15 -24.64
CA GLY A 71 5.89 -14.62 -25.33
C GLY A 71 6.80 -15.69 -25.96
N PRO A 72 7.95 -15.30 -26.53
CA PRO A 72 8.88 -16.24 -27.17
C PRO A 72 9.84 -16.96 -26.19
N SER A 73 10.10 -16.40 -25.01
CA SER A 73 11.00 -16.94 -23.97
C SER A 73 10.23 -17.58 -22.83
N ALA A 74 10.82 -18.45 -22.00
CA ALA A 74 10.15 -19.00 -20.81
C ALA A 74 9.50 -17.89 -19.96
N ASP A 75 8.24 -18.11 -19.58
CA ASP A 75 7.49 -17.13 -18.79
C ASP A 75 7.97 -17.12 -17.34
N SER A 76 8.09 -15.93 -16.77
CA SER A 76 8.60 -15.70 -15.43
C SER A 76 8.07 -14.37 -14.88
N PHE A 77 8.30 -14.12 -13.59
CA PHE A 77 8.10 -12.80 -12.99
C PHE A 77 8.76 -11.67 -13.82
N TRP A 78 9.86 -11.95 -14.51
CA TRP A 78 10.61 -10.96 -15.29
C TRP A 78 9.92 -10.57 -16.60
N SER A 79 9.24 -11.49 -17.30
CA SER A 79 8.44 -11.17 -18.49
C SER A 79 7.19 -10.37 -18.12
N TRP A 80 6.53 -10.70 -17.01
CA TRP A 80 5.46 -9.87 -16.44
C TRP A 80 5.97 -8.44 -16.13
N ARG A 81 7.18 -8.33 -15.55
CA ARG A 81 7.79 -7.05 -15.19
C ARG A 81 7.99 -6.12 -16.40
N GLU A 82 8.22 -6.67 -17.60
CA GLU A 82 8.30 -5.87 -18.82
C GLU A 82 6.97 -5.20 -19.17
N VAL A 83 5.85 -5.93 -19.02
CA VAL A 83 4.49 -5.37 -19.20
C VAL A 83 4.26 -4.26 -18.17
N MET A 84 4.59 -4.53 -16.91
CA MET A 84 4.47 -3.56 -15.82
C MET A 84 5.28 -2.29 -16.10
N TYR A 85 6.53 -2.41 -16.57
CA TYR A 85 7.33 -1.24 -16.93
C TYR A 85 6.74 -0.44 -18.08
N ARG A 86 6.09 -1.06 -19.08
CA ARG A 86 5.42 -0.29 -20.14
C ARG A 86 4.32 0.62 -19.58
N PHE A 87 3.53 0.15 -18.62
CA PHE A 87 2.52 0.96 -17.95
C PHE A 87 3.19 2.03 -17.05
N ALA A 88 4.06 1.60 -16.14
CA ALA A 88 4.73 2.50 -15.21
C ALA A 88 5.46 3.65 -15.92
N LEU A 89 6.11 3.39 -17.06
CA LEU A 89 6.89 4.40 -17.78
C LEU A 89 6.06 5.33 -18.68
N SER A 90 4.79 5.02 -18.94
CA SER A 90 3.94 5.80 -19.86
C SER A 90 2.79 6.53 -19.17
N MET A 91 2.34 6.09 -17.99
CA MET A 91 1.18 6.69 -17.34
C MET A 91 1.43 8.15 -16.90
N THR A 92 0.47 9.02 -17.22
CA THR A 92 0.39 10.40 -16.74
C THR A 92 -0.23 10.46 -15.34
N PRO A 93 -0.10 11.59 -14.61
CA PRO A 93 -0.80 11.80 -13.34
C PRO A 93 -2.31 11.54 -13.44
N ASP A 94 -2.99 12.12 -14.45
CA ASP A 94 -4.44 11.96 -14.65
C ASP A 94 -4.84 10.50 -14.90
N GLN A 95 -4.02 9.75 -15.64
CA GLN A 95 -4.27 8.32 -15.86
C GLN A 95 -4.09 7.49 -14.59
N VAL A 96 -3.13 7.83 -13.73
CA VAL A 96 -2.94 7.15 -12.45
C VAL A 96 -4.10 7.43 -11.52
N GLU A 97 -4.56 8.69 -11.45
CA GLU A 97 -5.74 9.06 -10.66
C GLU A 97 -6.97 8.27 -11.11
N ALA A 98 -7.27 8.25 -12.41
CA ALA A 98 -8.43 7.53 -12.95
C ALA A 98 -8.38 6.02 -12.69
N VAL A 99 -7.21 5.39 -12.88
CA VAL A 99 -7.04 3.95 -12.61
C VAL A 99 -7.15 3.64 -11.12
N ALA A 100 -6.61 4.49 -10.25
CA ALA A 100 -6.72 4.33 -8.81
C ALA A 100 -8.17 4.50 -8.34
N ALA A 101 -8.90 5.50 -8.83
CA ALA A 101 -10.30 5.70 -8.49
C ALA A 101 -11.15 4.50 -8.90
N GLN A 102 -11.00 4.01 -10.14
CA GLN A 102 -11.69 2.80 -10.60
C GLN A 102 -11.37 1.59 -9.70
N LEU A 103 -10.08 1.38 -9.38
CA LEU A 103 -9.66 0.28 -8.50
C LEU A 103 -10.30 0.39 -7.11
N TYR A 104 -10.35 1.58 -6.54
CA TYR A 104 -10.84 1.80 -5.19
C TYR A 104 -12.36 1.63 -5.07
N VAL A 105 -13.13 2.00 -6.10
CA VAL A 105 -14.56 1.64 -6.19
C VAL A 105 -14.73 0.13 -6.22
N GLU A 106 -13.98 -0.58 -7.07
CA GLU A 106 -14.06 -2.04 -7.15
C GLU A 106 -13.65 -2.72 -5.83
N MET A 107 -12.68 -2.16 -5.10
CA MET A 107 -12.30 -2.62 -3.76
C MET A 107 -13.44 -2.45 -2.75
N LEU A 108 -14.11 -1.29 -2.74
CA LEU A 108 -15.25 -1.01 -1.87
C LEU A 108 -16.42 -1.96 -2.16
N GLU A 109 -16.75 -2.17 -3.44
CA GLU A 109 -17.77 -3.14 -3.86
C GLU A 109 -17.44 -4.58 -3.44
N ALA A 110 -16.15 -4.92 -3.37
CA ALA A 110 -15.67 -6.21 -2.88
C ALA A 110 -15.58 -6.32 -1.34
N GLY A 111 -15.92 -5.26 -0.60
CA GLY A 111 -15.93 -5.24 0.87
C GLY A 111 -14.62 -4.77 1.53
N PHE A 112 -13.67 -4.27 0.75
CA PHE A 112 -12.48 -3.62 1.31
C PHE A 112 -12.80 -2.17 1.70
N SER A 113 -12.58 -1.83 2.96
CA SER A 113 -12.89 -0.49 3.51
C SER A 113 -11.67 0.43 3.61
N ARG A 114 -10.47 -0.12 3.45
CA ARG A 114 -9.20 0.61 3.48
C ARG A 114 -8.18 -0.05 2.56
N VAL A 115 -7.32 0.76 1.94
CA VAL A 115 -6.18 0.29 1.13
C VAL A 115 -4.84 0.80 1.68
N GLY A 116 -3.87 -0.09 1.78
CA GLY A 116 -2.45 0.20 1.97
C GLY A 116 -1.78 0.37 0.62
N GLU A 117 -1.75 1.60 0.10
CA GLU A 117 -1.19 1.89 -1.22
C GLU A 117 0.34 1.98 -1.14
N PHE A 118 1.01 0.93 -1.63
CA PHE A 118 2.47 0.82 -1.72
C PHE A 118 2.95 1.53 -2.99
N HIS A 119 3.16 2.83 -2.86
CA HIS A 119 3.26 3.78 -3.97
C HIS A 119 4.72 4.08 -4.36
N TYR A 120 5.20 3.52 -5.48
CA TYR A 120 6.56 3.75 -5.99
C TYR A 120 6.67 4.54 -7.29
N LEU A 121 5.55 4.96 -7.90
CA LEU A 121 5.58 5.70 -9.15
C LEU A 121 5.59 7.21 -8.87
N HIS A 122 6.77 7.82 -8.77
CA HIS A 122 6.94 9.18 -8.22
C HIS A 122 7.15 10.26 -9.29
N HIS A 123 8.03 10.00 -10.26
CA HIS A 123 8.58 11.04 -11.14
C HIS A 123 7.89 11.09 -12.50
N ASP A 124 8.19 12.09 -13.33
CA ASP A 124 7.71 12.16 -14.71
C ASP A 124 8.34 11.06 -15.58
N ARG A 125 7.88 10.90 -16.82
CA ARG A 125 8.23 9.82 -17.75
C ARG A 125 9.72 9.72 -18.06
N ASP A 126 10.46 10.81 -17.95
CA ASP A 126 11.91 10.90 -18.10
C ASP A 126 12.69 10.63 -16.80
N GLY A 127 11.98 10.39 -15.68
CA GLY A 127 12.56 10.16 -14.36
C GLY A 127 12.86 11.44 -13.58
N GLN A 128 12.57 12.63 -14.12
CA GLN A 128 12.73 13.88 -13.39
C GLN A 128 11.56 14.13 -12.43
N PRO A 129 11.81 14.68 -11.23
CA PRO A 129 10.73 15.06 -10.33
C PRO A 129 9.79 16.06 -11.00
N TYR A 130 8.49 15.92 -10.77
CA TYR A 130 7.53 16.96 -11.10
C TYR A 130 7.80 18.24 -10.28
N ALA A 131 7.22 19.37 -10.70
CA ALA A 131 7.30 20.62 -9.95
C ALA A 131 6.74 20.47 -8.52
N ASN A 132 5.63 19.74 -8.38
CA ASN A 132 5.20 19.20 -7.10
C ASN A 132 5.84 17.81 -6.89
N ILE A 133 6.72 17.67 -5.91
CA ILE A 133 7.40 16.40 -5.61
C ILE A 133 6.43 15.25 -5.31
N ALA A 134 5.26 15.57 -4.77
CA ALA A 134 4.24 14.59 -4.38
C ALA A 134 3.14 14.41 -5.43
N GLU A 135 3.30 14.95 -6.64
CA GLU A 135 2.29 14.94 -7.72
C GLU A 135 1.55 13.60 -7.80
N MET A 136 2.29 12.50 -8.00
CA MET A 136 1.69 11.16 -8.15
C MET A 136 1.03 10.63 -6.87
N ALA A 137 1.55 10.98 -5.70
CA ALA A 137 0.99 10.58 -4.41
C ALA A 137 -0.27 11.37 -4.06
N GLU A 138 -0.35 12.63 -4.50
CA GLU A 138 -1.57 13.45 -4.42
C GLU A 138 -2.66 12.91 -5.34
N ARG A 139 -2.33 12.36 -6.52
CA ARG A 139 -3.29 11.65 -7.38
C ARG A 139 -3.91 10.44 -6.69
N ILE A 140 -3.12 9.67 -5.94
CA ILE A 140 -3.64 8.58 -5.10
C ILE A 140 -4.57 9.12 -4.00
N THR A 141 -4.17 10.21 -3.36
CA THR A 141 -4.96 10.85 -2.30
C THR A 141 -6.30 11.36 -2.85
N ALA A 142 -6.29 11.99 -4.03
CA ALA A 142 -7.48 12.47 -4.73
C ALA A 142 -8.43 11.32 -5.11
N ALA A 143 -7.90 10.23 -5.68
CA ALA A 143 -8.68 9.04 -5.97
C ALA A 143 -9.32 8.42 -4.71
N ALA A 144 -8.60 8.40 -3.59
CA ALA A 144 -9.18 7.93 -2.33
C ALA A 144 -10.27 8.87 -1.80
N ALA A 145 -10.09 10.18 -1.93
CA ALA A 145 -11.10 11.18 -1.55
C ALA A 145 -12.40 11.05 -2.38
N ASP A 146 -12.26 10.88 -3.70
CA ASP A 146 -13.39 10.80 -4.63
C ASP A 146 -14.23 9.54 -4.41
N THR A 147 -13.57 8.42 -4.10
CA THR A 147 -14.22 7.12 -3.88
C THR A 147 -14.68 6.89 -2.46
N GLY A 148 -14.08 7.56 -1.48
CA GLY A 148 -14.37 7.40 -0.06
C GLY A 148 -13.70 6.20 0.61
N ILE A 149 -12.77 5.49 -0.07
CA ILE A 149 -12.00 4.41 0.56
C ILE A 149 -11.04 4.97 1.63
N GLY A 150 -10.86 4.26 2.74
CA GLY A 150 -9.81 4.61 3.69
C GLY A 150 -8.41 4.45 3.07
N LEU A 151 -7.50 5.39 3.30
CA LEU A 151 -6.15 5.34 2.72
C LEU A 151 -5.06 5.28 3.80
N THR A 152 -4.22 4.26 3.71
CA THR A 152 -2.86 4.27 4.27
C THR A 152 -1.89 4.40 3.10
N LEU A 153 -1.36 5.61 2.90
CA LEU A 153 -0.41 5.90 1.85
C LEU A 153 1.00 5.50 2.31
N LEU A 154 1.68 4.68 1.51
CA LEU A 154 3.03 4.20 1.77
C LEU A 154 3.94 4.64 0.61
N PRO A 155 4.46 5.88 0.62
CA PRO A 155 5.47 6.29 -0.34
C PRO A 155 6.66 5.32 -0.24
N VAL A 156 7.11 4.84 -1.39
CA VAL A 156 8.13 3.81 -1.46
C VAL A 156 9.50 4.42 -1.67
N PHE A 157 10.45 4.07 -0.82
CA PHE A 157 11.86 4.37 -1.03
C PHE A 157 12.50 3.29 -1.91
N TYR A 158 13.06 3.71 -3.03
CA TYR A 158 13.72 2.87 -4.03
C TYR A 158 14.98 3.60 -4.48
N ALA A 159 16.16 3.00 -4.33
CA ALA A 159 17.43 3.64 -4.69
C ALA A 159 18.35 2.76 -5.54
N HIS A 160 18.12 1.43 -5.55
CA HIS A 160 19.05 0.47 -6.12
C HIS A 160 18.37 -0.61 -6.97
N SER A 161 19.12 -1.18 -7.92
CA SER A 161 18.59 -2.26 -8.76
C SER A 161 18.75 -3.66 -8.15
N SER A 162 19.67 -3.83 -7.19
CA SER A 162 19.96 -5.08 -6.50
C SER A 162 20.75 -4.86 -5.20
N PHE A 163 20.95 -5.96 -4.46
CA PHE A 163 21.76 -6.01 -3.24
C PHE A 163 23.14 -5.34 -3.41
N GLY A 164 23.69 -4.83 -2.31
CA GLY A 164 24.99 -4.15 -2.31
C GLY A 164 24.98 -2.74 -2.89
N GLY A 165 23.80 -2.14 -3.10
CA GLY A 165 23.69 -0.76 -3.58
C GLY A 165 23.93 -0.60 -5.07
N ALA A 166 23.59 -1.62 -5.88
CA ALA A 166 23.80 -1.58 -7.32
C ALA A 166 23.03 -0.41 -7.96
N ALA A 167 23.66 0.26 -8.93
CA ALA A 167 23.05 1.41 -9.61
C ALA A 167 21.70 1.03 -10.26
N PRO A 168 20.68 1.92 -10.19
CA PRO A 168 19.42 1.72 -10.89
C PRO A 168 19.59 1.51 -12.39
N ASN A 169 18.64 0.77 -12.97
CA ASN A 169 18.49 0.71 -14.43
C ASN A 169 17.45 1.73 -14.92
N GLU A 170 17.47 1.97 -16.23
CA GLU A 170 16.60 2.94 -16.89
C GLU A 170 15.09 2.67 -16.68
N GLY A 171 14.70 1.41 -16.51
CA GLY A 171 13.31 1.03 -16.23
C GLY A 171 12.82 1.45 -14.85
N GLN A 172 13.73 1.74 -13.91
CA GLN A 172 13.42 2.15 -12.54
C GLN A 172 13.38 3.67 -12.36
N ARG A 173 13.72 4.45 -13.40
CA ARG A 173 13.94 5.91 -13.30
C ARG A 173 12.81 6.70 -12.63
N ARG A 174 11.55 6.23 -12.75
CA ARG A 174 10.39 6.90 -12.15
C ARG A 174 10.21 6.64 -10.66
N PHE A 175 11.01 5.75 -10.07
CA PHE A 175 10.88 5.33 -8.68
C PHE A 175 11.99 5.89 -7.79
N ILE A 176 13.12 6.27 -8.40
CA ILE A 176 14.37 6.50 -7.68
C ILE A 176 14.33 7.76 -6.83
N ASN A 177 14.56 7.62 -5.52
CA ASN A 177 14.78 8.74 -4.63
C ASN A 177 16.09 8.57 -3.87
N ASP A 178 16.74 9.69 -3.58
CA ASP A 178 17.71 9.79 -2.50
C ASP A 178 16.97 10.06 -1.17
N VAL A 179 17.66 9.83 -0.04
CA VAL A 179 17.08 9.96 1.30
C VAL A 179 16.51 11.36 1.58
N ASN A 180 17.18 12.42 1.10
CA ASN A 180 16.76 13.81 1.35
C ASN A 180 15.49 14.17 0.57
N ARG A 181 15.42 13.78 -0.70
CA ARG A 181 14.25 13.96 -1.54
C ARG A 181 13.08 13.14 -1.02
N PHE A 182 13.33 11.89 -0.62
CA PHE A 182 12.30 11.03 -0.05
C PHE A 182 11.74 11.59 1.27
N SER A 183 12.59 12.16 2.12
CA SER A 183 12.13 12.84 3.35
C SER A 183 11.15 13.98 3.03
N ARG A 184 11.46 14.84 2.05
CA ARG A 184 10.54 15.90 1.61
C ARG A 184 9.23 15.36 1.02
N LEU A 185 9.32 14.27 0.25
CA LEU A 185 8.14 13.56 -0.28
C LEU A 185 7.25 13.08 0.86
N VAL A 186 7.80 12.41 1.88
CA VAL A 186 7.03 11.91 3.04
C VAL A 186 6.34 13.05 3.78
N GLU A 187 7.00 14.19 3.99
CA GLU A 187 6.34 15.35 4.63
C GLU A 187 5.19 15.88 3.77
N THR A 188 5.38 16.01 2.46
CA THR A 188 4.32 16.49 1.56
C THR A 188 3.13 15.51 1.52
N CYS A 189 3.40 14.20 1.49
CA CYS A 189 2.36 13.17 1.61
C CYS A 189 1.58 13.25 2.93
N ARG A 190 2.22 13.66 4.05
CA ARG A 190 1.49 13.87 5.31
C ARG A 190 0.54 15.04 5.23
N GLU A 191 0.89 16.07 4.47
CA GLU A 191 0.01 17.21 4.25
C GLU A 191 -1.18 16.82 3.36
N SER A 192 -0.94 16.06 2.28
CA SER A 192 -1.98 15.65 1.34
C SER A 192 -3.08 14.83 2.01
N VAL A 193 -2.73 13.84 2.83
CA VAL A 193 -3.71 12.94 3.44
C VAL A 193 -4.54 13.58 4.56
N ARG A 194 -4.20 14.79 5.04
CA ARG A 194 -5.01 15.50 6.06
C ARG A 194 -6.42 15.84 5.57
N THR A 195 -6.61 15.86 4.25
CA THR A 195 -7.92 16.06 3.62
C THR A 195 -8.82 14.83 3.74
N LEU A 196 -8.25 13.65 4.02
CA LEU A 196 -8.97 12.39 4.14
C LEU A 196 -9.42 12.13 5.58
N ASN A 197 -10.59 11.52 5.74
CA ASN A 197 -11.01 11.00 7.03
C ASN A 197 -10.10 9.83 7.44
N GLN A 198 -9.31 10.01 8.51
CA GLN A 198 -8.36 9.01 9.01
C GLN A 198 -7.31 8.57 7.96
N GLY A 199 -6.79 9.51 7.16
CA GLY A 199 -5.63 9.27 6.31
C GLY A 199 -4.38 8.95 7.14
N VAL A 200 -3.62 7.94 6.72
CA VAL A 200 -2.37 7.53 7.38
C VAL A 200 -1.22 7.58 6.38
N VAL A 201 -0.05 8.07 6.81
CA VAL A 201 1.20 7.94 6.05
C VAL A 201 2.16 7.03 6.80
N GLY A 202 2.62 5.98 6.13
CA GLY A 202 3.79 5.20 6.54
C GLY A 202 4.97 5.42 5.60
N VAL A 203 5.90 4.48 5.61
CA VAL A 203 6.98 4.41 4.61
C VAL A 203 7.13 2.98 4.12
N ALA A 204 7.62 2.85 2.90
CA ALA A 204 7.91 1.55 2.32
C ALA A 204 9.32 1.49 1.71
N PRO A 205 10.37 1.07 2.44
CA PRO A 205 11.58 0.59 1.76
C PRO A 205 11.18 -0.55 0.82
N HIS A 206 11.39 -0.41 -0.50
CA HIS A 206 10.78 -1.31 -1.48
C HIS A 206 11.09 -2.79 -1.19
N SER A 207 12.37 -3.14 -1.12
CA SER A 207 12.87 -4.47 -0.75
C SER A 207 14.34 -4.38 -0.36
N LEU A 208 14.91 -5.43 0.23
CA LEU A 208 16.35 -5.50 0.54
C LEU A 208 17.26 -5.38 -0.70
N ARG A 209 16.70 -5.60 -1.90
CA ARG A 209 17.39 -5.38 -3.18
C ARG A 209 17.46 -3.91 -3.57
N ALA A 210 16.52 -3.09 -3.12
CA ALA A 210 16.34 -1.72 -3.59
C ALA A 210 16.83 -0.66 -2.60
N VAL A 211 17.28 -1.08 -1.41
CA VAL A 211 17.75 -0.21 -0.32
C VAL A 211 19.00 -0.79 0.32
N THR A 212 19.94 0.07 0.71
CA THR A 212 21.09 -0.34 1.54
C THR A 212 20.68 -0.44 3.02
N PRO A 213 21.49 -1.10 3.87
CA PRO A 213 21.23 -1.17 5.32
C PRO A 213 21.12 0.21 5.99
N ALA A 214 21.99 1.15 5.63
CA ALA A 214 21.98 2.51 6.18
C ALA A 214 20.74 3.30 5.74
N GLU A 215 20.31 3.14 4.48
CA GLU A 215 19.07 3.74 4.01
C GLU A 215 17.85 3.12 4.70
N LEU A 216 17.81 1.79 4.85
CA LEU A 216 16.71 1.10 5.53
C LEU A 216 16.48 1.67 6.94
N GLU A 217 17.55 1.86 7.72
CA GLU A 217 17.48 2.47 9.04
C GLU A 217 16.95 3.91 8.97
N ASN A 218 17.51 4.73 8.09
CA ASN A 218 17.10 6.12 7.90
C ASN A 218 15.61 6.24 7.51
N ILE A 219 15.15 5.42 6.56
CA ILE A 219 13.78 5.46 6.07
C ILE A 219 12.80 5.00 7.15
N ALA A 220 13.07 3.89 7.83
CA ALA A 220 12.19 3.37 8.89
C ALA A 220 12.05 4.36 10.07
N ALA A 221 13.07 5.20 10.31
CA ALA A 221 13.04 6.24 11.32
C ALA A 221 12.20 7.47 10.93
N MET A 222 11.88 7.67 9.65
CA MET A 222 11.14 8.86 9.18
C MET A 222 9.70 8.92 9.69
N VAL A 223 9.07 7.79 10.02
CA VAL A 223 7.71 7.71 10.55
C VAL A 223 7.70 7.09 11.95
N PRO A 224 8.13 7.81 13.01
CA PRO A 224 8.10 7.29 14.37
C PRO A 224 6.69 6.84 14.76
N GLY A 225 6.53 5.55 15.09
CA GLY A 225 5.23 4.96 15.42
C GLY A 225 4.30 4.65 14.22
N GLY A 226 4.64 5.11 13.02
CA GLY A 226 3.90 4.81 11.79
C GLY A 226 4.26 3.44 11.19
N PRO A 227 3.44 2.94 10.25
CA PRO A 227 3.66 1.63 9.62
C PRO A 227 4.87 1.64 8.68
N VAL A 228 5.59 0.53 8.65
CA VAL A 228 6.72 0.29 7.75
C VAL A 228 6.44 -0.97 6.94
N HIS A 229 6.37 -0.87 5.62
CA HIS A 229 6.10 -2.00 4.74
C HIS A 229 7.33 -2.34 3.90
N ILE A 230 7.58 -3.61 3.62
CA ILE A 230 8.71 -4.04 2.76
C ILE A 230 8.35 -5.33 2.03
N HIS A 231 8.64 -5.41 0.73
CA HIS A 231 8.63 -6.68 0.01
C HIS A 231 9.84 -7.51 0.44
N ILE A 232 9.59 -8.75 0.85
CA ILE A 232 10.66 -9.62 1.35
C ILE A 232 10.37 -11.10 1.10
N ALA A 233 11.38 -11.84 0.66
CA ALA A 233 11.35 -13.29 0.44
C ALA A 233 10.21 -13.76 -0.49
N GLU A 234 9.84 -12.95 -1.48
CA GLU A 234 8.81 -13.29 -2.46
C GLU A 234 9.27 -14.38 -3.44
N GLN A 235 10.53 -14.29 -3.90
CA GLN A 235 11.08 -15.14 -4.96
C GLN A 235 12.30 -15.93 -4.46
N VAL A 236 12.45 -17.18 -4.90
CA VAL A 236 13.64 -18.00 -4.59
C VAL A 236 14.94 -17.30 -5.00
N LYS A 237 14.94 -16.63 -6.16
CA LYS A 237 16.10 -15.84 -6.62
C LYS A 237 16.52 -14.75 -5.63
N GLU A 238 15.56 -14.08 -4.97
CA GLU A 238 15.89 -13.06 -3.96
C GLU A 238 16.59 -13.71 -2.75
N VAL A 239 16.17 -14.91 -2.35
CA VAL A 239 16.79 -15.66 -1.26
C VAL A 239 18.23 -16.05 -1.61
N GLU A 240 18.45 -16.60 -2.80
CA GLU A 240 19.78 -16.97 -3.29
C GLU A 240 20.72 -15.76 -3.38
N ASP A 241 20.24 -14.66 -3.96
CA ASP A 241 21.01 -13.42 -4.09
C ASP A 241 21.33 -12.81 -2.71
N CYS A 242 20.41 -12.89 -1.73
CA CYS A 242 20.62 -12.41 -0.36
C CYS A 242 21.67 -13.25 0.39
N LEU A 243 21.63 -14.58 0.22
CA LEU A 243 22.62 -15.49 0.76
C LEU A 243 24.00 -15.21 0.16
N ALA A 244 24.08 -14.99 -1.16
CA ALA A 244 25.34 -14.65 -1.81
C ALA A 244 25.92 -13.32 -1.32
N TRP A 245 25.07 -12.32 -1.06
CA TRP A 245 25.49 -11.00 -0.61
C TRP A 245 25.87 -10.94 0.88
N SER A 246 25.11 -11.60 1.75
CA SER A 246 25.20 -11.41 3.21
C SER A 246 25.45 -12.68 4.01
N GLY A 247 25.32 -13.86 3.38
CA GLY A 247 25.34 -15.15 4.07
C GLY A 247 24.05 -15.50 4.82
N ALA A 248 23.02 -14.65 4.79
CA ALA A 248 21.74 -14.86 5.48
C ALA A 248 20.55 -14.79 4.51
N ARG A 249 19.44 -15.45 4.88
CA ARG A 249 18.17 -15.36 4.13
C ARG A 249 17.53 -13.98 4.34
N PRO A 250 16.62 -13.50 3.46
CA PRO A 250 16.09 -12.13 3.54
C PRO A 250 15.46 -11.78 4.90
N VAL A 251 14.53 -12.60 5.39
CA VAL A 251 13.84 -12.34 6.67
C VAL A 251 14.80 -12.48 7.86
N GLU A 252 15.68 -13.49 7.83
CA GLU A 252 16.74 -13.67 8.85
C GLU A 252 17.65 -12.42 8.92
N TRP A 253 18.11 -11.94 7.76
CA TRP A 253 18.91 -10.73 7.67
C TRP A 253 18.17 -9.52 8.22
N LEU A 254 16.90 -9.32 7.84
CA LEU A 254 16.10 -8.19 8.31
C LEU A 254 15.94 -8.20 9.84
N LEU A 255 15.62 -9.35 10.43
CA LEU A 255 15.46 -9.48 11.89
C LEU A 255 16.76 -9.25 12.66
N ALA A 256 17.92 -9.59 12.06
CA ALA A 256 19.21 -9.36 12.67
C ALA A 256 19.70 -7.90 12.56
N ASN A 257 19.24 -7.15 11.56
CA ASN A 257 19.79 -5.83 11.21
C ASN A 257 18.80 -4.67 11.39
N ALA A 258 17.51 -4.93 11.61
CA ALA A 258 16.49 -3.92 11.85
C ALA A 258 15.66 -4.24 13.10
N LYS A 259 15.14 -3.20 13.75
CA LYS A 259 14.23 -3.32 14.91
C LYS A 259 12.80 -3.62 14.42
N VAL A 260 12.60 -4.82 13.89
CA VAL A 260 11.28 -5.27 13.45
C VAL A 260 10.37 -5.43 14.66
N ASP A 261 9.22 -4.77 14.62
CA ASP A 261 8.19 -4.79 15.67
C ASP A 261 6.79 -4.80 15.03
N ARG A 262 5.74 -4.61 15.85
CA ARG A 262 4.34 -4.59 15.41
C ARG A 262 3.99 -3.55 14.33
N ARG A 263 4.87 -2.60 14.02
CA ARG A 263 4.67 -1.59 12.96
C ARG A 263 5.02 -2.13 11.58
N TRP A 264 5.73 -3.24 11.51
CA TRP A 264 6.24 -3.78 10.26
C TRP A 264 5.22 -4.72 9.60
N CYS A 265 4.97 -4.49 8.32
CA CYS A 265 4.25 -5.42 7.46
C CYS A 265 5.25 -6.00 6.43
N LEU A 266 5.55 -7.29 6.60
CA LEU A 266 6.44 -8.02 5.70
C LEU A 266 5.61 -8.58 4.56
N ILE A 267 5.63 -7.91 3.41
CA ILE A 267 4.84 -8.29 2.26
C ILE A 267 5.44 -9.54 1.61
N HIS A 268 4.56 -10.48 1.28
CA HIS A 268 4.85 -11.83 0.81
C HIS A 268 5.38 -12.76 1.89
N ALA A 269 6.62 -12.55 2.36
CA ALA A 269 7.31 -13.43 3.31
C ALA A 269 7.16 -14.93 2.96
N THR A 270 7.21 -15.25 1.66
CA THR A 270 6.82 -16.58 1.14
C THR A 270 7.89 -17.64 1.41
N HIS A 271 9.17 -17.25 1.33
CA HIS A 271 10.32 -18.15 1.47
C HIS A 271 11.12 -17.82 2.74
N MET A 272 10.56 -18.11 3.93
CA MET A 272 11.24 -17.93 5.22
C MET A 272 12.28 -19.01 5.48
#